data_AF-A0A433U6H7-F1
#
_entry.id   AF-A0A433U6H7-F1
#
_cell.length_a   1.000
_cell.length_b   1.000
_cell.length_c   1.000
_cell.angle_alpha   90.00
_cell.angle_beta   90.00
_cell.angle_gamma   90.00
#
_symmetry.space_group_name_H-M   'P 1'
#
loop_
_entity.id
_entity.type
_entity.pdbx_description
1 polymer ?
#
loop_
_entity_poly.entity_id
_entity_poly.type
_entity_poly.pdbx_seq_one_letter_code
_entity_poly.pdbx_strand_id
1 'polypeptide(L)'
;MTDTNESRVKALEDDDEFIEDESLGERLVGLTEMFPEPLRNMCCSAGCLVVSASKTGLWLMRNALWIASSSAVILVLPVIFESERAQQHEEQLQQQRQILLGPNAVVSGGGSNNLLPGMGTVPPPPSR
;
A
#
# COMPACT_ATOMS: atom_id res chain seq x y z
N MET A 1 -36.11 -55.80 37.68
CA MET A 1 -35.56 -54.75 38.58
C MET A 1 -34.26 -54.18 38.02
N THR A 2 -34.08 -54.19 36.69
CA THR A 2 -32.87 -53.74 35.98
C THR A 2 -33.17 -52.59 35.00
N ASP A 3 -34.40 -52.49 34.47
CA ASP A 3 -34.83 -51.40 33.55
C ASP A 3 -34.71 -49.99 34.13
N THR A 4 -34.98 -49.82 35.43
CA THR A 4 -34.91 -48.51 36.09
C THR A 4 -33.49 -48.00 36.25
N ASN A 5 -32.48 -48.88 36.26
CA ASN A 5 -31.07 -48.48 36.35
C ASN A 5 -30.55 -48.08 34.96
N GLU A 6 -30.83 -48.87 33.94
CA GLU A 6 -30.45 -48.58 32.55
C GLU A 6 -31.06 -47.27 32.03
N SER A 7 -32.33 -47.00 32.37
CA SER A 7 -33.01 -45.74 32.04
C SER A 7 -32.39 -44.53 32.76
N ARG A 8 -31.78 -44.74 33.93
CA ARG A 8 -31.11 -43.67 34.70
C ARG A 8 -29.69 -43.42 34.21
N VAL A 9 -28.97 -44.47 33.80
CA VAL A 9 -27.63 -44.34 33.20
C VAL A 9 -27.75 -43.65 31.83
N LYS A 10 -28.74 -44.04 31.02
CA LYS A 10 -29.00 -43.41 29.73
C LYS A 10 -29.42 -41.93 29.84
N ALA A 11 -30.16 -41.57 30.90
CA ALA A 11 -30.52 -40.18 31.17
C ALA A 11 -29.35 -39.33 31.70
N LEU A 12 -28.24 -39.94 32.12
CA LEU A 12 -27.02 -39.24 32.53
C LEU A 12 -26.02 -39.14 31.37
N GLU A 13 -25.94 -40.14 30.49
CA GLU A 13 -25.08 -40.11 29.29
C GLU A 13 -25.59 -39.12 28.21
N ASP A 14 -26.92 -38.89 28.11
CA ASP A 14 -27.52 -37.90 27.19
C ASP A 14 -27.28 -36.43 27.65
N ASP A 15 -26.90 -36.22 28.91
CA ASP A 15 -26.65 -34.88 29.49
C ASP A 15 -25.16 -34.46 29.35
N ASP A 16 -24.26 -35.40 29.03
CA ASP A 16 -22.83 -35.15 28.81
C ASP A 16 -22.49 -34.85 27.32
N GLU A 17 -23.43 -35.02 26.37
CA GLU A 17 -23.22 -34.78 24.93
C GLU A 17 -23.58 -33.35 24.47
N PHE A 18 -24.19 -32.54 25.35
CA PHE A 18 -24.38 -31.10 25.16
C PHE A 18 -23.35 -30.27 25.93
N ILE A 19 -22.07 -30.61 25.80
CA ILE A 19 -21.00 -29.65 26.07
C ILE A 19 -21.13 -28.58 24.98
N GLU A 20 -21.90 -27.53 25.23
CA GLU A 20 -21.91 -26.34 24.38
C GLU A 20 -20.45 -25.86 24.25
N ASP A 21 -19.95 -25.81 23.02
CA ASP A 21 -18.61 -25.30 22.73
C ASP A 21 -18.52 -23.83 23.19
N GLU A 22 -18.11 -23.62 24.43
CA GLU A 22 -17.95 -22.29 25.01
C GLU A 22 -17.11 -21.42 24.07
N SER A 23 -17.67 -20.30 23.63
CA SER A 23 -16.95 -19.35 22.79
C SER A 23 -15.72 -18.84 23.54
N LEU A 24 -14.61 -18.61 22.82
CA LEU A 24 -13.46 -17.89 23.39
C LEU A 24 -13.89 -16.55 24.00
N GLY A 25 -14.97 -15.94 23.50
CA GLY A 25 -15.58 -14.73 24.07
C GLY A 25 -16.24 -14.95 25.43
N GLU A 26 -16.97 -16.05 25.62
CA GLU A 26 -17.58 -16.41 26.91
C GLU A 26 -16.51 -16.72 27.95
N ARG A 27 -15.45 -17.42 27.54
CA ARG A 27 -14.28 -17.65 28.41
C ARG A 27 -13.58 -16.35 28.79
N LEU A 28 -13.41 -15.43 27.83
CA LEU A 28 -12.80 -14.13 28.11
C LEU A 28 -13.69 -13.29 29.04
N VAL A 29 -15.00 -13.32 28.83
CA VAL A 29 -16.00 -12.64 29.67
C VAL A 29 -15.98 -13.22 31.09
N GLY A 30 -16.04 -14.54 31.24
CA GLY A 30 -15.98 -15.20 32.55
C GLY A 30 -14.67 -14.91 33.28
N LEU A 31 -13.53 -14.90 32.58
CA LEU A 31 -12.25 -14.49 33.16
C LEU A 31 -12.26 -13.02 33.58
N THR A 32 -12.92 -12.17 32.80
CA THR A 32 -13.08 -10.74 33.07
C THR A 32 -13.96 -10.47 34.30
N GLU A 33 -14.90 -11.36 34.63
CA GLU A 33 -15.73 -11.28 35.85
C GLU A 33 -14.94 -11.45 37.15
N MET A 34 -13.77 -12.12 37.13
CA MET A 34 -12.92 -12.23 38.31
C MET A 34 -12.16 -10.94 38.66
N PHE A 35 -12.16 -9.94 37.77
CA PHE A 35 -11.45 -8.67 37.98
C PHE A 35 -12.37 -7.56 38.53
N PRO A 36 -11.84 -6.65 39.37
CA PRO A 36 -12.60 -5.54 39.93
C PRO A 36 -13.05 -4.55 38.85
N GLU A 37 -14.24 -3.96 39.04
CA GLU A 37 -14.89 -3.04 38.07
C GLU A 37 -14.00 -1.91 37.52
N PRO A 38 -13.09 -1.27 38.29
CA PRO A 38 -12.24 -0.21 37.75
C PRO A 38 -11.35 -0.69 36.60
N LEU A 39 -10.81 -1.92 36.66
CA LEU A 39 -9.94 -2.46 35.61
C LEU A 39 -10.72 -2.74 34.32
N ARG A 40 -11.94 -3.27 34.45
CA ARG A 40 -12.86 -3.47 33.32
C ARG A 40 -13.23 -2.15 32.65
N ASN A 41 -13.58 -1.14 33.45
CA ASN A 41 -13.95 0.18 32.93
C ASN A 41 -12.78 0.87 32.24
N MET A 42 -11.56 0.75 32.78
CA MET A 42 -10.35 1.26 32.13
C MET A 42 -10.07 0.56 30.80
N CYS A 43 -10.18 -0.77 30.74
CA CYS A 43 -9.97 -1.53 29.51
C CYS A 43 -11.02 -1.19 28.45
N CYS A 44 -12.28 -1.09 28.86
CA CYS A 44 -13.38 -0.65 28.00
C CYS A 44 -13.15 0.77 27.48
N SER A 45 -12.78 1.71 28.36
CA SER A 45 -12.47 3.09 27.97
C SER A 45 -11.25 3.18 27.04
N ALA A 46 -10.21 2.38 27.27
CA ALA A 46 -9.04 2.31 26.40
C ALA A 46 -9.42 1.73 25.03
N GLY A 47 -10.23 0.68 24.98
CA GLY A 47 -10.77 0.13 23.75
C GLY A 47 -11.62 1.14 22.97
N CYS A 48 -12.54 1.82 23.64
CA CYS A 48 -13.34 2.91 23.06
C CYS A 48 -12.46 4.05 22.53
N LEU A 49 -11.39 4.40 23.25
CA LEU A 49 -10.43 5.41 22.82
C LEU A 49 -9.68 4.96 21.56
N VAL A 50 -9.19 3.72 21.52
CA VAL A 50 -8.49 3.17 20.34
C VAL A 50 -9.41 3.15 19.12
N VAL A 51 -10.65 2.69 19.27
CA VAL A 51 -11.63 2.67 18.17
C VAL A 51 -11.96 4.08 17.70
N SER A 52 -12.17 5.02 18.64
CA SER A 52 -12.48 6.41 18.31
C SER A 52 -11.28 7.13 17.67
N ALA A 53 -10.07 6.89 18.18
CA ALA A 53 -8.84 7.43 17.65
C ALA A 53 -8.55 6.89 16.24
N SER A 54 -8.77 5.60 16.01
CA SER A 54 -8.62 4.98 14.70
C SER A 54 -9.61 5.56 13.69
N LYS A 55 -10.89 5.70 14.08
CA LYS A 55 -11.93 6.29 13.24
C LYS A 55 -11.62 7.74 12.88
N THR A 56 -11.27 8.56 13.87
CA THR A 56 -10.94 9.98 13.67
C THR A 56 -9.63 10.13 12.89
N GLY A 57 -8.61 9.31 13.19
CA GLY A 57 -7.34 9.30 12.49
C GLY A 57 -7.50 8.97 11.01
N LEU A 58 -8.23 7.90 10.69
CA LEU A 58 -8.51 7.54 9.29
C LEU A 58 -9.34 8.60 8.56
N TRP A 59 -10.32 9.21 9.25
CA TRP A 59 -11.11 10.30 8.68
C TRP A 59 -10.23 11.53 8.38
N LEU A 60 -9.39 11.93 9.34
CA LEU A 60 -8.46 13.06 9.19
C LEU A 60 -7.44 12.78 8.09
N MET A 61 -6.82 11.61 8.08
CA MET A 61 -5.83 11.23 7.07
C MET A 61 -6.44 11.23 5.67
N ARG A 62 -7.66 10.73 5.52
CA ARG A 62 -8.34 10.74 4.22
C ARG A 62 -8.64 12.16 3.74
N ASN A 63 -9.09 13.05 4.63
CA ASN A 63 -9.34 14.45 4.28
C ASN A 63 -8.03 15.21 4.00
N ALA A 64 -7.02 15.04 4.86
CA ALA A 64 -5.72 15.65 4.69
C ALA A 64 -5.05 15.20 3.39
N LEU A 65 -5.12 13.90 3.07
CA LEU A 65 -4.61 13.34 1.83
C LEU A 65 -5.34 13.91 0.62
N TRP A 66 -6.67 14.05 0.68
CA TRP A 66 -7.46 14.64 -0.40
C TRP A 66 -7.07 16.10 -0.66
N ILE A 67 -6.96 16.89 0.41
CA ILE A 67 -6.56 18.30 0.34
C ILE A 67 -5.11 18.40 -0.16
N ALA A 68 -4.17 17.70 0.47
CA ALA A 68 -2.76 17.71 0.09
C ALA A 68 -2.53 17.24 -1.34
N SER A 69 -3.25 16.21 -1.79
CA SER A 69 -3.20 15.73 -3.18
C SER A 69 -3.67 16.83 -4.14
N SER A 70 -4.83 17.44 -3.88
CA SER A 70 -5.36 18.51 -4.73
C SER A 70 -4.44 19.74 -4.72
N SER A 71 -3.91 20.12 -3.56
CA SER A 71 -2.96 21.22 -3.41
C SER A 71 -1.64 20.94 -4.14
N ALA A 72 -1.11 19.73 -4.04
CA ALA A 72 0.11 19.33 -4.73
C ALA A 72 -0.07 19.45 -6.26
N VAL A 73 -1.21 18.99 -6.80
CA VAL A 73 -1.48 19.09 -8.24
C VAL A 73 -1.43 20.55 -8.73
N ILE A 74 -2.04 21.49 -7.99
CA ILE A 74 -2.06 22.91 -8.38
C ILE A 74 -0.65 23.52 -8.33
N LEU A 75 0.17 23.15 -7.35
CA LEU A 75 1.52 23.69 -7.17
C LEU A 75 2.56 23.05 -8.11
N VAL A 76 2.41 21.76 -8.42
CA VAL A 76 3.33 21.01 -9.28
C VAL A 76 3.22 21.46 -10.74
N LEU A 77 2.02 21.86 -11.17
CA LEU A 77 1.75 22.26 -12.55
C LEU A 77 2.68 23.38 -13.07
N PRO A 78 2.82 24.55 -12.40
CA PRO A 78 3.78 25.57 -12.82
C PRO A 78 5.26 25.12 -12.72
N VAL A 79 5.60 24.32 -11.70
CA VAL A 79 6.97 23.80 -11.52
C VAL A 79 7.38 22.89 -12.67
N ILE A 80 6.47 22.01 -13.14
CA ILE A 80 6.72 21.17 -14.30
C ILE A 80 6.96 22.04 -15.52
N PHE A 81 6.09 23.03 -15.78
CA PHE A 81 6.27 23.92 -16.93
C PHE A 81 7.61 24.66 -16.92
N GLU A 82 8.02 25.19 -15.76
CA GLU A 82 9.31 25.85 -15.65
C GLU A 82 10.47 24.87 -15.89
N SER A 83 10.37 23.64 -15.36
CA SER A 83 11.38 22.60 -15.57
C SER A 83 11.47 22.14 -17.04
N GLU A 84 10.34 22.00 -17.74
CA GLU A 84 10.31 21.62 -19.16
C GLU A 84 10.89 22.74 -20.04
N ARG A 85 10.57 24.00 -19.74
CA ARG A 85 11.14 25.16 -20.46
C ARG A 85 12.65 25.23 -20.31
N ALA A 86 13.16 24.91 -19.12
CA ALA A 86 14.60 24.86 -18.87
C ALA A 86 15.27 23.77 -19.71
N GLN A 87 14.66 22.58 -19.79
CA GLN A 87 15.19 21.49 -20.62
C GLN A 87 15.10 21.78 -22.12
N GLN A 88 14.01 22.38 -22.59
CA GLN A 88 13.88 22.73 -24.02
C GLN A 88 14.95 23.69 -24.52
N HIS A 89 15.40 24.65 -23.70
CA HIS A 89 16.49 25.55 -24.11
C HIS A 89 17.84 24.85 -24.19
N GLU A 90 18.14 23.94 -23.25
CA GLU A 90 19.37 23.15 -23.29
C GLU A 90 19.39 22.20 -24.49
N GLU A 91 18.26 21.55 -24.79
CA GLU A 91 18.14 20.66 -25.95
C GLU A 91 18.28 21.41 -27.27
N GLN A 92 17.70 22.61 -27.40
CA GLN A 92 17.86 23.43 -28.60
C GLN A 92 19.31 23.90 -28.79
N LEU A 93 19.99 24.28 -27.71
CA LEU A 93 21.42 24.62 -27.75
C LEU A 93 22.28 23.41 -28.12
N GLN A 94 21.96 22.22 -27.60
CA GLN A 94 22.65 20.98 -27.96
C GLN A 94 22.40 20.60 -29.42
N GLN A 95 21.16 20.73 -29.93
CA GLN A 95 20.84 20.52 -31.34
C GLN A 95 21.53 21.54 -32.23
N GLN A 96 21.58 22.82 -31.84
CA GLN A 96 22.33 23.84 -32.57
C GLN A 96 23.81 23.52 -32.59
N ARG A 97 24.40 23.07 -31.47
CA ARG A 97 25.79 22.59 -31.45
C ARG A 97 26.00 21.37 -32.33
N GLN A 98 25.09 20.39 -32.33
CA GLN A 98 25.18 19.19 -33.18
C GLN A 98 24.99 19.51 -34.68
N ILE A 99 24.18 20.51 -35.02
CA ILE A 99 23.99 20.98 -36.41
C ILE A 99 25.18 21.81 -36.89
N LEU A 100 25.72 22.69 -36.03
CA LEU A 100 26.86 23.53 -36.38
C LEU A 100 28.19 22.76 -36.41
N LEU A 101 28.27 21.67 -35.64
CA LEU A 101 29.45 20.80 -35.59
C LEU A 101 29.31 19.54 -36.45
N GLY A 102 28.10 19.27 -36.96
CA GLY A 102 27.76 18.02 -37.64
C GLY A 102 27.97 16.78 -36.75
N PRO A 103 27.41 15.62 -37.12
CA PRO A 103 27.74 14.33 -36.50
C PRO A 103 29.25 13.98 -36.51
N ASN A 104 30.09 14.79 -37.15
CA ASN A 104 31.51 14.54 -37.38
C ASN A 104 32.49 15.32 -36.47
N ALA A 105 32.08 16.36 -35.72
CA ALA A 105 33.07 17.04 -34.85
C ALA A 105 33.39 16.28 -33.56
N VAL A 106 32.47 15.47 -33.04
CA VAL A 106 32.74 14.65 -31.84
C VAL A 106 33.66 13.47 -32.18
N VAL A 107 33.73 13.02 -33.44
CA VAL A 107 34.74 12.05 -33.90
C VAL A 107 36.07 12.70 -34.29
N SER A 108 36.11 14.02 -34.50
CA SER A 108 37.35 14.73 -34.87
C SER A 108 38.18 15.19 -33.65
N GLY A 109 37.63 15.12 -32.43
CA GLY A 109 38.19 15.79 -31.25
C GLY A 109 39.11 14.96 -30.35
N GLY A 110 39.23 13.63 -30.51
CA GLY A 110 40.17 12.90 -29.69
C GLY A 110 40.06 11.38 -29.75
N GLY A 111 41.20 10.75 -29.99
CA GLY A 111 41.43 9.38 -29.55
C GLY A 111 41.06 8.33 -30.59
N SER A 112 42.01 8.07 -31.48
CA SER A 112 42.21 6.74 -32.06
C SER A 112 42.10 5.64 -30.98
N ASN A 113 41.50 4.51 -31.38
CA ASN A 113 41.46 3.19 -30.73
C ASN A 113 40.18 2.88 -29.95
N ASN A 114 39.13 2.40 -30.64
CA ASN A 114 38.79 0.96 -30.63
C ASN A 114 37.55 0.65 -31.52
N LEU A 115 37.75 -0.26 -32.49
CA LEU A 115 36.79 -1.25 -33.03
C LEU A 115 35.63 -0.78 -33.96
N LEU A 116 35.91 -0.88 -35.27
CA LEU A 116 35.02 -0.99 -36.46
C LEU A 116 34.15 -2.30 -36.41
N PRO A 117 33.20 -2.72 -37.34
CA PRO A 117 32.51 -2.16 -38.54
C PRO A 117 30.96 -2.37 -38.62
N GLY A 118 30.30 -1.73 -39.62
CA GLY A 118 29.13 -2.30 -40.34
C GLY A 118 27.81 -1.55 -40.10
N MET A 119 27.25 -0.79 -41.05
CA MET A 119 26.54 -1.20 -42.29
C MET A 119 25.29 -2.06 -42.05
N GLY A 120 24.10 -1.49 -42.31
CA GLY A 120 22.79 -2.17 -42.39
C GLY A 120 22.03 -2.12 -41.06
N THR A 121 20.83 -1.54 -40.95
CA THR A 121 19.63 -1.86 -41.73
C THR A 121 18.71 -0.64 -41.86
N VAL A 122 18.42 -0.21 -43.08
CA VAL A 122 17.29 0.69 -43.37
C VAL A 122 16.00 -0.14 -43.21
N PRO A 123 15.01 0.28 -42.40
CA PRO A 123 13.76 -0.45 -42.28
C PRO A 123 12.95 -0.36 -43.60
N PRO A 124 12.36 -1.47 -44.08
CA PRO A 124 11.63 -1.48 -45.35
C PRO A 124 10.29 -0.71 -45.23
N PRO A 125 9.85 -0.02 -46.29
CA PRO A 125 8.57 0.68 -46.31
C PRO A 125 7.37 -0.30 -46.39
N PRO A 126 6.21 0.06 -45.83
CA PRO A 126 5.02 -0.78 -45.81
C PRO A 126 4.40 -0.93 -47.21
N SER A 127 4.19 -2.17 -47.63
CA SER A 127 3.34 -2.50 -48.76
C SER A 127 1.86 -2.38 -48.35
N ARG A 128 1.08 -1.78 -49.23
CA ARG A 128 -0.37 -1.57 -49.17
C ARG A 128 -1.16 -2.84 -48.85
#